data_AF-A0A3A3FFJ0-F1
#
_entry.id   AF-A0A3A3FFJ0-F1
#
_cell.length_a   1.000
_cell.length_b   1.000
_cell.length_c   1.000
_cell.angle_alpha   90.00
_cell.angle_beta   90.00
_cell.angle_gamma   90.00
#
_symmetry.space_group_name_H-M   'P 1'
#
loop_
_entity.id
_entity.type
_entity.pdbx_description
1 polymer ?
#
loop_
_entity_poly.entity_id
_entity_poly.type
_entity_poly.pdbx_seq_one_letter_code
_entity_poly.pdbx_strand_id
1 'polypeptide(L)'
;MQRAEIEEMDQKKDFHNLMASLWRYMDVALPLGQCNEVYTVTFDNQVEVHFLNTLPGRLDMIAEAGILNNKQAAQPLLDLLELNHPPYNVNVDQDTGAVMVWTRQELATLDCSQLIEIISVLMARVQQAKLCIEYRHAQSVLSPAPNHHRMILIKERKKHTDTGLRN
;
A
#
# COMPACT_ATOMS: atom_id res chain seq x y z
N MET A 1 -4.14 30.43 25.27
CA MET A 1 -4.72 29.13 25.62
C MET A 1 -6.14 29.03 25.07
N GLN A 2 -7.11 29.85 25.52
CA GLN A 2 -8.50 29.81 25.02
C GLN A 2 -8.74 29.89 23.50
N ARG A 3 -7.91 30.59 22.71
CA ARG A 3 -8.10 30.69 21.25
C ARG A 3 -7.79 29.39 20.50
N ALA A 4 -6.74 28.68 20.91
CA ALA A 4 -6.34 27.43 20.25
C ALA A 4 -7.38 26.32 20.48
N GLU A 5 -8.00 26.29 21.66
CA GLU A 5 -9.06 25.34 22.01
C GLU A 5 -10.34 25.56 21.19
N ILE A 6 -10.67 26.82 20.88
CA ILE A 6 -11.83 27.17 20.04
C ILE A 6 -11.56 26.76 18.58
N GLU A 7 -10.37 27.08 18.05
CA GLU A 7 -10.00 26.71 16.68
C GLU A 7 -9.97 25.19 16.46
N GLU A 8 -9.47 24.43 17.43
CA GLU A 8 -9.46 22.96 17.38
C GLU A 8 -10.89 22.37 17.36
N MET A 9 -11.79 22.96 18.15
CA MET A 9 -13.19 22.54 18.22
C MET A 9 -13.93 22.80 16.90
N ASP A 10 -13.69 23.94 16.25
CA ASP A 10 -14.28 24.28 14.96
C ASP A 10 -13.79 23.33 13.85
N GLN A 11 -12.50 22.99 13.84
CA GLN A 11 -11.94 22.05 12.85
C GLN A 11 -12.47 20.62 13.00
N LYS A 12 -12.68 20.15 14.23
CA LYS A 12 -13.34 18.86 14.49
C LYS A 12 -14.77 18.87 13.93
N LYS A 13 -15.50 19.97 14.13
CA LYS A 13 -16.85 20.14 13.58
C LYS A 13 -16.86 20.10 12.05
N ASP A 14 -15.90 20.74 11.39
CA ASP A 14 -15.79 20.73 9.92
C ASP A 14 -15.58 19.32 9.36
N PHE A 15 -14.70 18.53 9.99
CA PHE A 15 -14.52 17.12 9.64
C PHE A 15 -15.82 16.32 9.76
N HIS A 16 -16.54 16.44 10.88
CA HIS A 16 -17.80 15.73 11.07
C HIS A 16 -18.89 16.18 10.08
N ASN A 17 -18.93 17.47 9.71
CA ASN A 17 -19.86 17.97 8.70
C ASN A 17 -19.56 17.41 7.31
N LEU A 18 -18.28 17.29 6.95
CA LEU A 18 -17.85 16.69 5.69
C LEU A 18 -18.23 15.20 5.64
N MET A 19 -17.94 14.44 6.71
CA MET A 19 -18.34 13.03 6.81
C MET A 19 -19.87 12.87 6.78
N ALA A 20 -20.63 13.70 7.50
CA ALA A 20 -22.09 13.65 7.43
C ALA A 20 -22.63 13.90 6.01
N SER A 21 -21.97 14.76 5.24
CA SER A 21 -22.33 15.05 3.85
C SER A 21 -22.03 13.85 2.94
N LEU A 22 -20.86 13.22 3.10
CA LEU A 22 -20.50 12.02 2.34
C LEU A 22 -21.46 10.84 2.63
N TRP A 23 -21.86 10.65 3.90
CA TRP A 23 -22.76 9.54 4.26
C TRP A 23 -24.16 9.76 3.70
N ARG A 24 -24.64 11.01 3.72
CA ARG A 24 -25.90 11.38 3.04
C ARG A 24 -25.83 11.14 1.54
N TYR A 25 -24.70 11.46 0.90
CA TYR A 25 -24.48 11.19 -0.52
C TYR A 25 -24.54 9.69 -0.84
N MET A 26 -23.99 8.85 0.05
CA MET A 26 -24.00 7.39 -0.06
C MET A 26 -25.33 6.73 0.38
N ASP A 27 -26.33 7.51 0.79
CA ASP A 27 -27.59 7.02 1.36
C ASP A 27 -27.40 6.13 2.61
N VAL A 28 -26.39 6.46 3.43
CA VAL A 28 -26.08 5.76 4.68
C VAL A 28 -26.51 6.62 5.87
N ALA A 29 -27.38 6.06 6.73
CA ALA A 29 -27.79 6.72 7.97
C ALA A 29 -26.67 6.62 9.03
N LEU A 30 -26.15 7.77 9.47
CA LEU A 30 -25.26 7.84 10.63
C LEU A 30 -26.07 7.85 11.94
N PRO A 31 -25.62 7.13 12.99
CA PRO A 31 -26.16 7.30 14.33
C PRO A 31 -26.01 8.77 14.77
N LEU A 32 -27.12 9.39 15.16
CA LEU A 32 -27.14 10.78 15.59
C LEU A 32 -26.29 10.96 16.86
N GLY A 33 -25.44 11.99 16.88
CA GLY A 33 -24.70 12.40 18.08
C GLY A 33 -23.36 11.72 18.33
N GLN A 34 -22.89 10.85 17.43
CA GLN A 34 -21.54 10.30 17.51
C GLN A 34 -20.54 11.14 16.69
N CYS A 35 -19.60 11.74 17.40
CA CYS A 35 -18.39 12.34 16.83
C CYS A 35 -17.28 11.30 16.88
N ASN A 36 -17.02 10.60 15.77
CA ASN A 36 -15.97 9.59 15.69
C ASN A 36 -14.68 10.22 15.14
N GLU A 37 -13.53 9.93 15.76
CA GLU A 37 -12.24 10.39 15.26
C GLU A 37 -11.82 9.69 13.96
N VAL A 38 -12.40 8.51 13.73
CA VAL A 38 -12.18 7.68 12.55
C VAL A 38 -13.52 7.27 11.95
N TYR A 39 -13.66 7.46 10.65
CA TYR A 39 -14.74 6.87 9.86
C TYR A 39 -14.16 5.84 8.90
N THR A 40 -14.91 4.80 8.57
CA THR A 40 -14.47 3.75 7.64
C THR A 40 -15.55 3.44 6.63
N VAL A 41 -15.17 3.32 5.37
CA VAL A 41 -16.01 2.88 4.26
C VAL A 41 -15.42 1.61 3.68
N THR A 42 -16.22 0.54 3.63
CA THR A 42 -15.86 -0.73 3.02
C THR A 42 -16.46 -0.81 1.63
N PHE A 43 -15.64 -1.08 0.62
CA PHE A 43 -16.04 -1.26 -0.78
C PHE A 43 -16.22 -2.74 -1.10
N ASP A 44 -16.95 -3.05 -2.19
CA ASP A 44 -17.32 -4.43 -2.58
C ASP A 44 -16.12 -5.40 -2.70
N ASN A 45 -14.96 -4.87 -3.09
CA ASN A 45 -13.70 -5.62 -3.19
C ASN A 45 -12.97 -5.82 -1.84
N GLN A 46 -13.69 -5.66 -0.72
CA GLN A 46 -13.17 -5.77 0.64
C GLN A 46 -12.03 -4.80 0.94
N VAL A 47 -11.94 -3.68 0.22
CA VAL A 47 -11.03 -2.60 0.56
C VAL A 47 -11.73 -1.69 1.53
N GLU A 48 -11.06 -1.39 2.63
CA GLU A 48 -11.49 -0.38 3.60
C GLU A 48 -10.71 0.91 3.38
N VAL A 49 -11.43 2.02 3.33
CA VAL A 49 -10.86 3.37 3.36
C VAL A 49 -11.19 3.97 4.72
N HIS A 50 -10.14 4.29 5.47
CA HIS A 50 -10.23 4.97 6.76
C HIS A 50 -10.02 6.47 6.57
N PHE A 51 -10.92 7.26 7.15
CA PHE A 51 -10.88 8.72 7.19
C PHE A 51 -10.50 9.14 8.60
N LEU A 52 -9.37 9.83 8.76
CA LEU A 52 -8.86 10.22 10.07
C LEU A 52 -8.58 11.72 10.13
N ASN A 53 -8.97 12.36 11.24
CA ASN A 53 -8.61 13.73 11.56
C ASN A 53 -7.54 13.74 12.66
N THR A 54 -6.34 13.24 12.32
CA THR A 54 -5.22 13.14 13.29
C THR A 54 -4.47 14.45 13.49
N LEU A 55 -4.50 15.33 12.49
CA LEU A 55 -3.85 16.63 12.53
C LEU A 55 -4.88 17.75 12.38
N PRO A 56 -4.79 18.81 13.22
CA PRO A 56 -5.68 19.97 13.13
C PRO A 56 -5.80 20.49 11.68
N GLY A 57 -7.05 20.59 11.18
CA GLY A 57 -7.37 21.12 9.86
C GLY A 57 -7.04 20.20 8.68
N ARG A 58 -6.68 18.92 8.93
CA ARG A 58 -6.31 17.97 7.87
C ARG A 58 -7.09 16.68 7.95
N LEU A 59 -7.33 16.10 6.77
CA LEU A 59 -7.93 14.80 6.59
C LEU A 59 -6.90 13.83 6.02
N ASP A 60 -6.65 12.74 6.74
CA ASP A 60 -5.93 11.59 6.24
C ASP A 60 -6.92 10.56 5.71
N MET A 61 -6.64 10.04 4.51
CA MET A 61 -7.34 8.89 3.95
C MET A 61 -6.34 7.77 3.74
N ILE A 62 -6.60 6.61 4.33
CA ILE A 62 -5.69 5.46 4.34
C ILE A 62 -6.46 4.23 3.89
N ALA A 63 -5.86 3.43 3.02
CA ALA A 63 -6.40 2.16 2.59
C ALA A 63 -5.29 1.11 2.50
N GLU A 64 -5.56 -0.09 3.01
CA GLU A 64 -4.64 -1.22 2.91
C GLU A 64 -4.74 -1.87 1.52
N ALA A 65 -3.59 -2.04 0.86
CA ALA A 65 -3.47 -2.79 -0.38
C ALA A 65 -3.24 -4.28 -0.13
N GLY A 66 -2.54 -4.66 0.93
CA GLY A 66 -2.35 -6.06 1.33
C GLY A 66 -1.00 -6.27 2.00
N ILE A 67 -0.57 -7.53 2.12
CA ILE A 67 0.65 -7.89 2.86
C ILE A 67 1.76 -8.32 1.92
N LEU A 68 2.91 -7.67 2.01
CA LEU A 68 4.13 -8.01 1.28
C LEU A 68 4.91 -9.14 2.00
N ASN A 69 4.50 -10.38 1.80
CA ASN A 69 5.08 -11.56 2.48
C ASN A 69 6.27 -12.23 1.72
N ASN A 70 6.98 -11.50 0.86
CA ASN A 70 7.90 -12.13 -0.09
C ASN A 70 9.38 -12.07 0.33
N LYS A 71 10.04 -13.24 0.41
CA LYS A 71 11.52 -13.34 0.56
C LYS A 71 12.29 -12.72 -0.61
N GLN A 72 11.63 -12.50 -1.75
CA GLN A 72 12.13 -11.81 -2.94
C GLN A 72 11.33 -10.52 -3.21
N ALA A 73 11.12 -9.70 -2.18
CA ALA A 73 10.38 -8.45 -2.27
C ALA A 73 11.08 -7.32 -3.04
N ALA A 74 12.32 -7.49 -3.50
CA ALA A 74 13.10 -6.41 -4.12
C ALA A 74 12.38 -5.75 -5.31
N GLN A 75 11.81 -6.54 -6.23
CA GLN A 75 11.10 -5.96 -7.38
C GLN A 75 9.73 -5.36 -6.98
N PRO A 76 8.85 -6.06 -6.23
CA PRO A 76 7.62 -5.44 -5.73
C PRO A 76 7.88 -4.12 -4.99
N LEU A 77 8.95 -4.02 -4.20
CA LEU A 77 9.32 -2.78 -3.51
C LEU A 77 9.70 -1.65 -4.48
N LEU A 78 10.41 -1.96 -5.57
CA LEU A 78 10.71 -0.98 -6.62
C LEU A 78 9.44 -0.52 -7.32
N ASP A 79 8.56 -1.46 -7.68
CA ASP A 79 7.29 -1.15 -8.34
C ASP A 79 6.38 -0.30 -7.42
N LEU A 80 6.33 -0.62 -6.12
CA LEU A 80 5.60 0.17 -5.12
C LEU A 80 6.22 1.57 -4.92
N LEU A 81 7.54 1.69 -5.02
CA LEU A 81 8.23 2.98 -4.95
C LEU A 81 7.87 3.87 -6.14
N GLU A 82 7.73 3.31 -7.34
CA GLU A 82 7.27 4.03 -8.53
C GLU A 82 5.82 4.53 -8.40
N LEU A 83 4.99 3.89 -7.56
CA LEU A 83 3.64 4.39 -7.29
C LEU A 83 3.60 5.58 -6.33
N ASN A 84 4.72 5.91 -5.68
CA ASN A 84 4.79 6.95 -4.68
C ASN A 84 4.93 8.34 -5.34
N HIS A 85 3.80 9.02 -5.52
CA HIS A 85 3.71 10.30 -6.21
C HIS A 85 2.73 11.25 -5.51
N PRO A 86 3.19 12.42 -5.03
CA PRO A 86 2.32 13.38 -4.37
C PRO A 86 1.04 13.70 -5.17
N PRO A 87 -0.12 13.79 -4.51
CA PRO A 87 -0.32 13.76 -3.05
C PRO A 87 -0.49 12.34 -2.45
N TYR A 88 -0.36 11.27 -3.24
CA TYR A 88 -0.58 9.89 -2.80
C TYR A 88 0.74 9.21 -2.47
N ASN A 89 0.78 8.55 -1.33
CA ASN A 89 1.98 7.89 -0.84
C ASN A 89 1.70 6.41 -0.62
N VAL A 90 2.71 5.59 -0.87
CA VAL A 90 2.69 4.16 -0.61
C VAL A 90 3.73 3.87 0.47
N ASN A 91 3.28 3.25 1.56
CA ASN A 91 4.12 2.88 2.69
C ASN A 91 4.05 1.37 2.89
N VAL A 92 5.15 0.81 3.38
CA VAL A 92 5.21 -0.59 3.82
C VAL A 92 5.56 -0.59 5.31
N ASP A 93 4.67 -1.16 6.12
CA ASP A 93 4.95 -1.39 7.53
C ASP A 93 6.02 -2.48 7.67
N GLN A 94 7.07 -2.20 8.43
CA GLN A 94 8.25 -3.10 8.49
C GLN A 94 7.97 -4.38 9.27
N ASP A 95 7.08 -4.31 10.27
CA ASP A 95 6.82 -5.42 11.18
C ASP A 95 5.80 -6.40 10.60
N THR A 96 4.74 -5.86 9.99
CA THR A 96 3.63 -6.64 9.44
C THR A 96 3.77 -6.90 7.94
N GLY A 97 4.58 -6.11 7.23
CA GLY A 97 4.64 -6.11 5.77
C GLY A 97 3.40 -5.49 5.12
N ALA A 98 2.52 -4.86 5.89
CA ALA A 98 1.31 -4.24 5.35
C ALA A 98 1.66 -3.08 4.41
N VAL A 99 1.13 -3.14 3.19
CA VAL A 99 1.25 -2.10 2.18
C VAL A 99 0.03 -1.19 2.29
N MET A 100 0.26 0.07 2.62
CA MET A 100 -0.77 1.08 2.77
C MET A 100 -0.63 2.14 1.69
N VAL A 101 -1.75 2.55 1.10
CA VAL A 101 -1.83 3.72 0.24
C VAL A 101 -2.57 4.80 1.01
N TRP A 102 -2.02 6.01 1.04
CA TRP A 102 -2.64 7.10 1.77
C TRP A 102 -2.44 8.46 1.10
N THR A 103 -3.29 9.40 1.50
CA THR A 103 -3.22 10.80 1.08
C THR A 103 -3.65 11.71 2.22
N ARG A 104 -3.17 12.95 2.20
CA ARG A 104 -3.49 13.98 3.19
C ARG A 104 -4.01 15.22 2.49
N GLN A 105 -5.13 15.73 2.97
CA GLN A 105 -5.85 16.85 2.38
C GLN A 105 -6.13 17.93 3.42
N GLU A 106 -6.26 19.17 2.97
CA GLU A 106 -6.69 20.29 3.83
C GLU A 106 -8.21 20.28 3.94
N LEU A 107 -8.74 20.23 5.17
CA LEU A 107 -10.20 20.16 5.39
C LEU A 107 -10.91 21.42 4.86
N ALA A 108 -10.27 22.58 5.00
CA ALA A 108 -10.84 23.86 4.59
C ALA A 108 -11.13 23.96 3.08
N THR A 109 -10.46 23.14 2.26
CA THR A 109 -10.59 23.15 0.80
C THR A 109 -11.43 21.99 0.27
N LEU A 110 -11.93 21.10 1.14
CA LEU A 110 -12.62 19.88 0.75
C LEU A 110 -14.13 20.02 0.84
N ASP A 111 -14.80 19.71 -0.28
CA ASP A 111 -16.22 19.38 -0.32
C ASP A 111 -16.46 17.89 -0.58
N CYS A 112 -17.73 17.50 -0.55
CA CYS A 112 -18.13 16.10 -0.76
C CYS A 112 -17.77 15.58 -2.17
N SER A 113 -17.84 16.43 -3.20
CA SER A 113 -17.54 16.02 -4.58
C SER A 113 -16.06 15.72 -4.74
N GLN A 114 -15.20 16.62 -4.25
CA GLN A 114 -13.76 16.46 -4.25
C GLN A 114 -13.34 15.23 -3.44
N LEU A 115 -13.99 14.99 -2.30
CA LEU A 115 -13.73 13.81 -1.49
C LEU A 115 -14.00 12.52 -2.27
N ILE A 116 -15.10 12.44 -3.03
CA ILE A 116 -15.43 11.27 -3.88
C ILE A 116 -14.40 11.07 -4.98
N GLU A 117 -13.95 12.15 -5.63
CA GLU A 117 -12.89 12.09 -6.64
C GLU A 117 -11.58 11.55 -6.04
N ILE A 118 -11.19 12.06 -4.87
CA ILE A 118 -9.98 11.62 -4.18
C ILE A 118 -10.07 10.17 -3.75
N ILE A 119 -11.22 9.72 -3.21
CA ILE A 119 -11.47 8.31 -2.89
C ILE A 119 -11.32 7.45 -4.15
N SER A 120 -11.86 7.88 -5.29
CA SER A 120 -11.78 7.14 -6.54
C SER A 120 -10.33 6.97 -7.02
N VAL A 121 -9.52 8.03 -6.95
CA VAL A 121 -8.10 7.98 -7.30
C VAL A 121 -7.32 7.14 -6.29
N LEU A 122 -7.57 7.29 -4.99
CA LEU A 122 -6.97 6.47 -3.94
C LEU A 122 -7.22 4.99 -4.20
N MET A 123 -8.47 4.62 -4.48
CA MET A 123 -8.87 3.25 -4.80
C MET A 123 -8.14 2.71 -6.03
N ALA A 124 -7.98 3.50 -7.08
CA ALA A 124 -7.19 3.11 -8.24
C ALA A 124 -5.71 2.84 -7.87
N ARG A 125 -5.12 3.64 -6.98
CA ARG A 125 -3.75 3.42 -6.47
C ARG A 125 -3.65 2.17 -5.60
N VAL A 126 -4.64 1.90 -4.75
CA VAL A 126 -4.73 0.65 -3.98
C VAL A 126 -4.73 -0.56 -4.91
N GLN A 127 -5.50 -0.52 -6.01
CA GLN A 127 -5.50 -1.60 -6.99
C GLN A 127 -4.14 -1.78 -7.69
N GLN A 128 -3.47 -0.68 -8.05
CA GLN A 128 -2.12 -0.75 -8.61
C GLN A 128 -1.13 -1.38 -7.63
N ALA A 129 -1.17 -0.97 -6.36
CA ALA A 129 -0.33 -1.54 -5.30
C ALA A 129 -0.63 -3.03 -5.08
N LYS A 130 -1.91 -3.45 -5.09
CA LYS A 130 -2.34 -4.86 -5.05
C LYS A 130 -1.69 -5.66 -6.18
N LEU A 131 -1.71 -5.15 -7.40
CA LEU A 131 -1.09 -5.80 -8.54
C LEU A 131 0.44 -5.94 -8.36
N CYS A 132 1.13 -4.94 -7.83
CA CYS A 132 2.57 -5.06 -7.55
C CYS A 132 2.89 -6.18 -6.55
N ILE A 133 2.00 -6.42 -5.58
CA ILE A 133 2.15 -7.48 -4.57
C ILE A 133 1.81 -8.86 -5.17
N GLU A 134 0.73 -8.96 -5.97
CA GLU A 134 0.18 -10.22 -6.45
C GLU A 134 0.84 -10.76 -7.75
N TYR A 135 1.20 -9.89 -8.69
CA TYR A 135 1.45 -10.26 -10.10
C TYR A 135 2.67 -11.17 -10.34
N ARG A 136 3.49 -11.45 -9.32
CA ARG A 136 4.59 -12.43 -9.43
C ARG A 136 4.43 -13.72 -8.64
N HIS A 137 3.42 -13.84 -7.77
CA HIS A 137 3.09 -15.15 -7.20
C HIS A 137 2.62 -16.13 -8.30
N ALA A 138 2.01 -15.64 -9.38
CA ALA A 138 1.63 -16.46 -10.53
C ALA A 138 2.84 -16.93 -11.37
N GLN A 139 3.87 -16.10 -11.57
CA GLN A 139 5.06 -16.50 -12.35
C GLN A 139 5.96 -17.48 -11.60
N SER A 140 6.01 -17.44 -10.26
CA SER A 140 6.78 -18.44 -9.51
C SER A 140 6.13 -19.82 -9.49
N VAL A 141 4.80 -19.91 -9.66
CA VAL A 141 4.07 -21.19 -9.75
C VAL A 141 4.13 -21.77 -11.18
N LEU A 142 4.31 -20.92 -12.20
CA LEU A 142 4.36 -21.31 -13.61
C LEU A 142 5.78 -21.39 -14.21
N SER A 143 6.82 -21.13 -13.41
CA SER A 143 8.20 -21.30 -13.86
C SER A 143 8.56 -22.79 -13.87
N PRO A 144 8.92 -23.41 -15.02
CA PRO A 144 9.50 -24.74 -15.01
C PRO A 144 10.78 -24.69 -14.17
N ALA A 145 10.95 -25.65 -13.25
CA ALA A 145 12.12 -25.74 -12.40
C ALA A 145 13.39 -25.51 -13.23
N PRO A 146 14.31 -24.61 -12.82
CA PRO A 146 15.53 -24.40 -13.56
C PRO A 146 16.32 -25.70 -13.51
N ASN A 147 16.39 -26.38 -14.65
CA ASN A 147 17.35 -27.46 -14.89
C ASN A 147 18.71 -26.93 -14.48
N HIS A 148 19.22 -27.37 -13.33
CA HIS A 148 20.59 -27.17 -12.94
C HIS A 148 21.48 -27.72 -14.07
N HIS A 149 21.93 -26.83 -14.95
CA HIS A 149 23.08 -27.07 -15.80
C HIS A 149 24.27 -27.22 -14.86
N ARG A 150 24.47 -28.46 -14.42
CA ARG A 150 25.61 -28.89 -13.65
C ARG A 150 26.81 -28.81 -14.57
N MET A 151 27.49 -27.66 -14.56
CA MET A 151 28.77 -27.50 -15.23
C MET A 151 29.81 -28.31 -14.46
N ILE A 152 30.08 -29.53 -14.92
CA ILE A 152 31.11 -30.40 -14.34
C ILE A 152 32.46 -29.93 -14.89
N LEU A 153 33.29 -29.33 -14.04
CA LEU A 153 34.67 -29.01 -14.36
C LEU A 153 35.49 -30.32 -14.32
N ILE A 154 35.72 -30.94 -15.48
CA ILE A 154 36.61 -32.10 -15.58
C ILE A 154 38.05 -31.59 -15.60
N LYS A 155 38.77 -31.75 -14.49
CA LYS A 155 40.20 -31.49 -14.40
C LYS A 155 40.96 -32.73 -14.90
N GLU A 156 41.48 -32.67 -16.13
CA GLU A 156 42.36 -33.72 -16.65
C GLU A 156 43.67 -33.76 -15.85
N ARG A 157 43.97 -34.90 -15.22
CA ARG A 157 45.32 -35.22 -14.73
C ARG A 157 46.07 -35.91 -15.87
N LYS A 158 47.10 -35.23 -16.43
CA LYS A 158 48.15 -35.90 -17.20
C LYS A 158 48.81 -36.97 -16.32
N LYS A 159 48.66 -38.25 -16.70
CA LYS A 159 49.53 -39.31 -16.22
C LYS A 159 50.83 -39.21 -17.02
N HIS A 160 51.92 -38.85 -16.33
CA HIS A 160 53.26 -39.23 -16.77
C HIS A 160 53.34 -40.76 -16.66
N THR A 161 53.25 -41.46 -17.78
CA THR A 161 53.79 -42.82 -17.88
C THR A 161 55.21 -42.71 -18.38
N ASP A 162 56.10 -42.80 -17.40
CA ASP A 162 57.50 -43.13 -17.57
C ASP A 162 57.57 -44.64 -17.89
N THR A 163 57.81 -44.99 -19.15
CA THR A 163 58.23 -46.34 -19.52
C THR A 163 59.66 -46.26 -19.99
N GLY A 164 60.56 -46.35 -19.03
CA GLY A 164 61.97 -46.65 -19.24
C GLY A 164 62.13 -48.00 -19.94
N LEU A 165 63.01 -47.98 -20.95
CA LEU A 165 63.62 -49.14 -21.56
C LEU A 165 64.27 -50.04 -20.51
N ARG A 166 64.16 -51.37 -20.68
CA ARG A 166 65.28 -52.30 -20.48
C ARG A 166 64.97 -53.68 -21.07
N ASN A 167 65.82 -54.01 -22.05
CA ASN A 167 66.27 -55.31 -22.57
C ASN A 167 65.27 -56.19 -23.32
#